data_AF-A0A7S4K9D3-F1
#
_entry.id   AF-A0A7S4K9D3-F1
#
_cell.length_a   1.000
_cell.length_b   1.000
_cell.length_c   1.000
_cell.angle_alpha   90.00
_cell.angle_beta   90.00
_cell.angle_gamma   90.00
#
_symmetry.space_group_name_H-M   'P 1'
#
loop_
_entity.id
_entity.type
_entity.pdbx_description
1 polymer ?
#
loop_
_entity_poly.entity_id
_entity_poly.type
_entity_poly.pdbx_seq_one_letter_code
_entity_poly.pdbx_strand_id
1 'polypeptide(L)'
;AMLLHPSVWVRSGCISVVVAAAARVDLVGKFCFLMPAIRPFLKFECVDFTERNVVESVREPLSRLLFTQSLLVAQGCVTELANTSASAIQEKEAEREREREREK
;
A
#
# COMPACT_ATOMS: atom_id res chain seq x y z
N ALA A 1 2.80 -0.87 -3.64
CA ALA A 1 2.80 -2.05 -4.54
C ALA A 1 3.14 -1.73 -6.00
N MET A 2 2.80 -0.55 -6.55
CA MET A 2 2.97 -0.29 -7.98
C MET A 2 4.43 -0.23 -8.49
N LEU A 3 5.40 0.05 -7.61
CA LEU A 3 6.84 0.04 -7.95
C LEU A 3 7.36 -1.37 -8.32
N LEU A 4 6.71 -2.45 -7.86
CA LEU A 4 7.11 -3.83 -8.16
C LEU A 4 6.22 -4.48 -9.23
N HIS A 5 5.39 -3.69 -9.91
CA HIS A 5 4.42 -4.20 -10.86
C HIS A 5 5.11 -4.89 -12.05
N PRO A 6 4.59 -6.04 -12.53
CA PRO A 6 5.20 -6.78 -13.65
C PRO A 6 5.20 -6.02 -14.98
N SER A 7 4.27 -5.08 -15.19
CA SER A 7 4.30 -4.20 -16.38
C SER A 7 5.33 -3.08 -16.22
N VAL A 8 6.29 -3.05 -17.14
CA VAL A 8 7.38 -2.06 -17.19
C VAL A 8 6.84 -0.64 -17.29
N TRP A 9 5.82 -0.40 -18.12
CA TRP A 9 5.24 0.93 -18.32
C TRP A 9 4.64 1.51 -17.04
N VAL A 10 3.94 0.67 -16.27
CA VAL A 10 3.36 1.08 -14.98
C VAL A 10 4.47 1.43 -13.99
N ARG A 11 5.52 0.59 -13.94
CA ARG A 11 6.66 0.82 -13.06
C ARG A 11 7.39 2.13 -13.40
N SER A 12 7.69 2.37 -14.67
CA SER A 12 8.33 3.59 -15.13
C SER A 12 7.49 4.82 -14.80
N GLY A 13 6.17 4.78 -15.07
CA GLY A 13 5.27 5.88 -14.69
C GLY A 13 5.27 6.17 -13.19
N CYS A 14 5.24 5.13 -12.35
CA CYS A 14 5.34 5.31 -10.90
C CYS A 14 6.70 5.89 -10.46
N ILE A 15 7.80 5.47 -11.08
CA ILE A 15 9.13 6.01 -10.80
C ILE A 15 9.20 7.50 -11.17
N SER A 16 8.71 7.89 -12.35
CA SER A 16 8.69 9.29 -12.76
C SER A 16 7.84 10.15 -11.81
N VAL A 17 6.74 9.60 -11.26
CA VAL A 17 5.94 10.28 -10.21
C VAL A 17 6.75 10.45 -8.92
N VAL A 18 7.49 9.42 -8.47
CA VAL A 18 8.35 9.51 -7.28
C VAL A 18 9.45 10.55 -7.48
N VAL A 19 10.09 10.58 -8.65
CA VAL A 19 11.13 11.58 -9.00
C VAL A 19 10.54 12.99 -9.05
N ALA A 20 9.37 13.16 -9.66
CA ALA A 20 8.67 14.44 -9.69
C ALA A 20 8.24 14.91 -8.29
N ALA A 21 7.80 13.98 -7.43
CA ALA A 21 7.50 14.27 -6.03
C ALA A 21 8.77 14.69 -5.27
N ALA A 22 9.87 13.94 -5.44
CA ALA A 22 11.17 14.28 -4.86
C ALA A 22 11.63 15.67 -5.29
N ALA A 23 11.45 16.05 -6.57
CA ALA A 23 11.84 17.36 -7.06
C ALA A 23 11.09 18.54 -6.39
N ARG A 24 9.90 18.30 -5.82
CA ARG A 24 9.06 19.32 -5.18
C ARG A 24 9.24 19.41 -3.67
N VAL A 25 9.93 18.44 -3.08
CA VAL A 25 10.12 18.33 -1.62
C VAL A 25 11.54 18.78 -1.27
N ASP A 26 11.67 19.39 -0.10
CA ASP A 26 12.95 19.82 0.47
C ASP A 26 13.84 18.62 0.82
N LEU A 27 15.13 18.88 1.11
CA LEU A 27 16.09 17.81 1.40
C LEU A 27 15.66 16.97 2.60
N VAL A 28 15.20 17.60 3.68
CA VAL A 28 14.73 16.89 4.88
C VAL A 28 13.50 16.07 4.54
N GLY A 29 12.55 16.65 3.81
CA GLY A 29 11.34 15.92 3.43
C GLY A 29 11.60 14.69 2.55
N LYS A 30 12.62 14.73 1.67
CA LYS A 30 13.04 13.55 0.88
C LYS A 30 13.51 12.40 1.77
N PHE A 31 14.34 12.67 2.77
CA PHE A 31 14.88 11.61 3.65
C PHE A 31 13.90 11.20 4.76
N CYS A 32 13.10 12.13 5.28
CA CYS A 32 12.19 11.86 6.39
C CYS A 32 10.82 11.32 5.96
N PHE A 33 10.30 11.71 4.79
CA PHE A 33 9.01 11.21 4.30
C PHE A 33 9.16 10.23 3.14
N LEU A 34 9.90 10.63 2.10
CA LEU A 34 9.93 9.85 0.88
C LEU A 34 10.73 8.55 1.06
N MET A 35 11.92 8.62 1.64
CA MET A 35 12.78 7.47 1.87
C MET A 35 12.10 6.33 2.64
N PRO A 36 11.51 6.53 3.84
CA PRO A 36 10.84 5.43 4.55
C PRO A 36 9.66 4.84 3.78
N ALA A 37 8.95 5.64 2.97
CA ALA A 37 7.84 5.16 2.15
C ALA A 37 8.30 4.26 0.99
N ILE A 38 9.45 4.57 0.38
CA ILE A 38 9.97 3.79 -0.77
C ILE A 38 10.97 2.70 -0.38
N ARG A 39 11.59 2.79 0.81
CA ARG A 39 12.55 1.83 1.36
C ARG A 39 12.17 0.35 1.21
N PRO A 40 10.93 -0.09 1.48
CA PRO A 40 10.58 -1.51 1.31
C PRO A 40 10.67 -1.99 -0.15
N PHE A 41 10.64 -1.09 -1.13
CA PHE A 41 10.70 -1.40 -2.56
C PHE A 41 12.10 -1.23 -3.17
N LEU A 42 13.05 -0.69 -2.39
CA LEU A 42 14.43 -0.46 -2.80
C LEU A 42 15.32 -1.67 -2.45
N LYS A 43 16.30 -1.93 -3.32
CA LYS A 43 17.43 -2.86 -3.11
C LYS A 43 18.53 -2.18 -2.30
N PHE A 44 18.77 -0.90 -2.56
CA PHE A 44 19.72 -0.05 -1.86
C PHE A 44 19.16 1.37 -1.74
N GLU A 45 19.62 2.12 -0.74
CA GLU A 45 19.16 3.49 -0.51
C GLU A 45 19.75 4.44 -1.56
N CYS A 46 18.92 5.30 -2.14
CA CYS A 46 19.36 6.34 -3.06
C CYS A 46 19.61 7.65 -2.31
N VAL A 47 20.81 8.20 -2.45
CA VAL A 47 21.11 9.56 -1.96
C VAL A 47 20.47 10.62 -2.86
N ASP A 48 20.55 10.42 -4.18
CA ASP A 48 19.96 11.31 -5.18
C ASP A 48 18.79 10.66 -5.91
N PHE A 49 17.62 11.30 -5.82
CA PHE A 49 16.38 10.88 -6.46
C PHE A 49 16.32 11.30 -7.94
N THR A 50 17.24 10.79 -8.76
CA THR A 50 17.16 10.91 -10.22
C THR A 50 16.46 9.71 -10.82
N GLU A 51 15.87 9.85 -12.00
CA GLU A 51 15.16 8.74 -12.67
C GLU A 51 16.06 7.51 -12.85
N ARG A 52 17.31 7.72 -13.25
CA ARG A 52 18.30 6.65 -13.42
C ARG A 52 18.60 5.93 -12.10
N ASN A 53 18.91 6.70 -11.05
CA ASN A 53 19.23 6.14 -9.74
C ASN A 53 18.04 5.38 -9.13
N VAL A 54 16.82 5.91 -9.29
CA VAL A 54 15.61 5.26 -8.77
C VAL A 54 15.34 3.96 -9.55
N VAL A 55 15.54 3.92 -10.86
CA VAL A 55 15.39 2.69 -11.66
C VAL A 55 16.38 1.62 -11.23
N GLU A 56 17.64 1.98 -11.00
CA GLU A 56 18.71 1.04 -10.61
C GLU A 56 18.56 0.55 -9.16
N SER A 57 18.00 1.38 -8.28
CA SER A 57 17.83 1.07 -6.87
C SER A 57 16.56 0.30 -6.55
N VAL A 58 15.52 0.37 -7.38
CA VAL A 58 14.29 -0.39 -7.17
C VAL A 58 14.55 -1.88 -7.39
N ARG A 59 13.92 -2.72 -6.56
CA ARG A 59 14.03 -4.17 -6.71
C ARG A 59 13.42 -4.65 -8.04
N GLU A 60 13.84 -5.82 -8.47
CA GLU A 60 13.31 -6.45 -9.67
C GLU A 60 11.78 -6.63 -9.59
N PRO A 61 11.07 -6.55 -10.73
CA PRO A 61 9.63 -6.71 -10.76
C PRO A 61 9.24 -8.08 -10.21
N LEU A 62 8.11 -8.12 -9.50
CA LEU A 62 7.59 -9.37 -8.98
C LEU A 62 7.10 -10.25 -10.15
N SER A 63 7.33 -11.56 -10.03
CA SER A 63 6.73 -12.53 -10.95
C SER A 63 5.21 -12.32 -11.03
N ARG A 64 4.66 -12.39 -12.25
CA ARG A 64 3.22 -12.18 -12.48
C ARG A 64 2.36 -13.09 -11.61
N LEU A 65 2.77 -14.34 -11.42
CA LEU A 65 2.05 -15.28 -10.57
C LEU A 65 2.01 -14.82 -9.11
N LEU A 66 3.15 -14.47 -8.54
CA LEU A 66 3.24 -13.99 -7.16
C LEU A 66 2.46 -12.68 -6.96
N PHE A 67 2.50 -11.79 -7.96
CA PHE A 67 1.71 -10.57 -7.96
C PHE A 67 0.21 -10.87 -7.91
N THR A 68 -0.29 -11.74 -8.79
CA THR A 68 -1.70 -12.15 -8.80
C THR A 68 -2.12 -12.83 -7.50
N GLN A 69 -1.31 -13.73 -6.95
CA GLN A 69 -1.60 -14.37 -5.66
C GLN A 69 -1.65 -13.35 -4.52
N SER A 70 -0.71 -12.40 -4.47
CA SER A 70 -0.71 -11.35 -3.46
C SER A 70 -1.95 -10.46 -3.54
N LEU A 71 -2.45 -10.20 -4.75
CA LEU A 71 -3.66 -9.42 -4.96
C LEU A 71 -4.90 -10.18 -4.48
N LEU A 72 -4.97 -11.50 -4.74
CA LEU A 72 -6.06 -12.34 -4.28
C LEU A 72 -6.12 -12.42 -2.75
N VAL A 73 -4.98 -12.62 -2.09
CA VAL A 73 -4.90 -12.64 -0.62
C VAL A 73 -5.31 -11.29 -0.05
N ALA A 74 -4.81 -10.18 -0.62
CA ALA A 74 -5.18 -8.84 -0.18
C ALA A 74 -6.69 -8.57 -0.32
N GLN A 75 -7.31 -9.04 -1.41
CA GLN A 75 -8.78 -8.96 -1.59
C GLN A 75 -9.52 -9.76 -0.52
N GLY A 76 -9.05 -10.98 -0.20
CA GLY A 76 -9.61 -11.80 0.86
C GLY A 76 -9.59 -11.11 2.23
N CYS A 77 -8.44 -10.54 2.63
CA CYS A 77 -8.32 -9.84 3.91
C CYS A 77 -9.29 -8.65 4.03
N VAL A 78 -9.51 -7.91 2.94
CA VAL A 78 -10.47 -6.78 2.93
C VAL A 78 -11.89 -7.28 3.16
N THR A 79 -12.27 -8.38 2.51
CA THR A 79 -13.60 -8.98 2.69
C THR A 79 -13.81 -9.53 4.10
N GLU A 80 -12.80 -10.15 4.70
CA GLU A 80 -12.88 -10.65 6.07
C GLU A 80 -13.05 -9.51 7.08
N LEU A 81 -12.28 -8.43 6.96
CA LEU A 81 -12.42 -7.26 7.83
C LEU A 81 -13.81 -6.63 7.72
N ALA A 82 -14.35 -6.53 6.50
CA ALA A 82 -15.71 -6.05 6.28
C ALA A 82 -16.74 -6.95 6.97
N ASN A 83 -16.60 -8.27 6.84
CA ASN A 83 -17.51 -9.23 7.47
C ASN A 83 -17.45 -9.19 9.01
N THR A 84 -16.25 -9.08 9.61
CA THR A 84 -16.09 -8.95 11.07
C THR A 84 -16.70 -7.65 11.59
N SER A 85 -16.56 -6.55 10.86
CA SER A 85 -17.20 -5.28 11.24
C SER A 85 -18.73 -5.36 11.19
N ALA A 86 -19.28 -6.07 10.19
CA ALA A 86 -20.72 -6.29 10.07
C ALA A 86 -21.28 -7.17 11.19
N SER A 87 -20.59 -8.26 11.56
CA SER A 87 -21.02 -9.13 12.67
C SER A 87 -21.00 -8.41 14.02
N ALA A 88 -19.99 -7.57 14.27
CA ALA A 88 -19.89 -6.77 15.50
C ALA A 88 -21.01 -5.71 15.61
N ILE A 89 -21.47 -5.15 14.48
CA ILE A 89 -22.60 -4.22 14.45
C ILE A 89 -23.91 -4.98 14.74
N GLN A 90 -24.11 -6.15 14.13
CA GLN A 90 -25.29 -6.98 14.35
C GLN A 90 -25.43 -7.45 15.80
N GLU A 91 -24.33 -7.85 16.45
CA GLU A 91 -24.34 -8.24 17.86
C GLU A 91 -24.73 -7.07 18.77
N LYS A 92 -24.20 -5.87 18.52
CA LYS A 92 -24.58 -4.66 19.27
C LYS A 92 -26.03 -4.25 19.06
N GLU A 93 -26.56 -4.42 17.85
CA GLU A 93 -27.97 -4.11 17.57
C GLU A 93 -28.90 -5.11 18.25
N ALA A 94 -28.57 -6.41 18.20
CA ALA A 94 -29.32 -7.46 18.89
C ALA A 94 -29.31 -7.30 20.43
N GLU A 95 -28.18 -6.86 21.01
CA GLU A 95 -28.09 -6.56 22.44
C GLU A 95 -28.95 -5.35 22.83
N ARG A 96 -28.92 -4.27 22.03
CA ARG A 96 -29.78 -3.08 22.22
C ARG A 96 -31.25 -3.40 22.08
N GLU A 97 -31.62 -4.35 21.22
CA GLU A 97 -33.01 -4.78 21.08
C GLU A 97 -33.49 -5.58 22.30
N ARG A 98 -32.64 -6.47 22.83
CA ARG A 98 -32.91 -7.20 24.09
C ARG A 98 -33.05 -6.28 25.29
N GLU A 99 -32.29 -5.19 25.36
CA GLU A 99 -32.43 -4.19 26.43
C GLU A 99 -33.78 -3.46 26.34
N ARG A 100 -34.21 -3.07 25.13
CA ARG A 100 -35.52 -2.44 24.91
C ARG A 100 -36.70 -3.35 25.23
N GLU A 101 -36.55 -4.66 25.06
CA GLU A 101 -37.57 -5.64 25.44
C GLU A 101 -37.67 -5.85 26.95
N ARG A 102 -36.58 -5.62 27.70
CA ARG A 102 -36.57 -5.71 29.17
C ARG A 102 -37.15 -4.48 29.87
N GLU A 103 -37.16 -3.34 29.20
CA GLU A 103 -37.69 -2.07 29.71
C GLU A 103 -39.20 -1.88 29.45
N LYS A 104 -39.84 -2.81 28.73
CA LYS A 104 -41.29 -2.84 28.48
C LYS A 104 -42.00 -3.82 29.40
#